data_AF-A0A7C3P6D4-F1
#
_entry.id   AF-A0A7C3P6D4-F1
#
_cell.length_a   1.000
_cell.length_b   1.000
_cell.length_c   1.000
_cell.angle_alpha   90.00
_cell.angle_beta   90.00
_cell.angle_gamma   90.00
#
_symmetry.space_group_name_H-M   'P 1'
#
loop_
_entity.id
_entity.type
_entity.pdbx_description
1 polymer ?
#
loop_
_entity_poly.entity_id
_entity_poly.type
_entity_poly.pdbx_seq_one_letter_code
_entity_poly.pdbx_strand_id
1 'polypeptide(L)'
;MSQRKFVSGEGRETSFERPVAEKAIVQDKTYFLRVKEYPWLSIASLIATLLMWEMVSRMEWVPPLFLPAPSGILVEGWTMVKTGLVFEHIFASLSRILLGFLIACSLGVLVGILIGFYSIPEAVGNPIIAATFPIPKIAILPLLILWLGIGEASKVAVIALGVFFPMVINVYTGVKNVDPLLIKAALSLG
;
A
#
# COMPACT_ATOMS: atom_id res chain seq x y z
N MET A 1 14.39 44.80 80.45
CA MET A 1 13.35 44.68 81.49
C MET A 1 11.99 44.75 80.81
N SER A 2 11.07 43.85 81.18
CA SER A 2 9.62 43.78 80.81
C SER A 2 9.28 43.29 79.39
N GLN A 3 8.95 42.02 79.15
CA GLN A 3 7.74 41.21 79.47
C GLN A 3 6.50 41.50 78.59
N ARG A 4 6.13 40.44 77.84
CA ARG A 4 4.80 39.95 77.43
C ARG A 4 3.84 40.88 76.67
N LYS A 5 3.29 40.34 75.56
CA LYS A 5 1.96 39.71 75.58
C LYS A 5 1.71 38.88 74.32
N PHE A 6 1.38 37.62 74.57
CA PHE A 6 0.61 36.73 73.70
C PHE A 6 -0.83 37.27 73.63
N VAL A 7 -1.39 37.42 72.42
CA VAL A 7 -2.83 37.46 72.20
C VAL A 7 -3.12 36.63 70.94
N SER A 8 -3.94 35.60 71.15
CA SER A 8 -4.52 34.68 70.19
C SER A 8 -5.66 35.36 69.43
N GLY A 9 -5.83 35.06 68.14
CA GLY A 9 -6.98 35.55 67.38
C GLY A 9 -6.97 35.15 65.91
N GLU A 10 -7.56 33.98 65.65
CA GLU A 10 -8.43 33.67 64.50
C GLU A 10 -7.83 33.54 63.09
N GLY A 11 -8.10 32.36 62.53
CA GLY A 11 -7.75 31.98 61.18
C GLY A 11 -8.36 32.90 60.13
N ARG A 12 -7.53 33.22 59.14
CA ARG A 12 -7.99 33.51 57.78
C ARG A 12 -7.23 32.58 56.86
N GLU A 13 -7.83 31.41 56.64
CA GLU A 13 -7.63 30.66 55.42
C GLU A 13 -7.92 31.62 54.27
N THR A 14 -6.89 32.21 53.68
CA THR A 14 -7.03 32.87 52.38
C THR A 14 -7.17 31.76 51.36
N SER A 15 -8.39 31.25 51.23
CA SER A 15 -8.83 30.37 50.16
C SER A 15 -8.46 31.07 48.85
N PHE A 16 -7.38 30.59 48.23
CA PHE A 16 -7.06 30.93 46.85
C PHE A 16 -8.11 30.22 45.99
N GLU A 17 -9.30 30.82 45.90
CA GLU A 17 -10.29 30.44 44.90
C GLU A 17 -9.65 30.70 43.54
N ARG A 18 -9.07 29.65 42.95
CA ARG A 18 -8.67 29.68 41.55
C ARG A 18 -9.95 29.92 40.77
N PRO A 19 -10.06 30.95 39.92
CA PRO A 19 -11.21 31.08 39.04
C PRO A 19 -11.29 29.79 38.24
N VAL A 20 -12.40 29.06 38.43
CA VAL A 20 -12.72 27.85 37.69
C VAL A 20 -12.70 28.26 36.24
N ALA A 21 -11.69 27.82 35.49
CA ALA A 21 -11.53 28.16 34.08
C ALA A 21 -12.84 27.82 33.37
N GLU A 22 -13.56 28.88 33.01
CA GLU A 22 -14.79 28.80 32.25
C GLU A 22 -14.45 28.02 30.99
N LYS A 23 -15.05 26.83 30.83
CA LYS A 23 -14.78 25.95 29.69
C LYS A 23 -15.15 26.75 28.44
N ALA A 24 -14.14 27.27 27.74
CA ALA A 24 -14.33 27.90 26.45
C ALA A 24 -15.06 26.88 25.57
N ILE A 25 -16.32 27.17 25.24
CA ILE A 25 -17.13 26.36 24.34
C ILE A 25 -16.52 26.56 22.96
N VAL A 26 -15.53 25.73 22.62
CA VAL A 26 -14.98 25.72 21.27
C VAL A 26 -16.08 25.20 20.37
N GLN A 27 -16.76 26.14 19.69
CA GLN A 27 -17.77 25.83 18.70
C GLN A 27 -17.12 24.97 17.61
N ASP A 28 -17.54 23.71 17.53
CA ASP A 28 -17.10 22.80 16.48
C ASP A 28 -17.69 23.27 15.14
N LYS A 29 -16.97 24.17 14.47
CA LYS A 29 -17.31 24.69 13.16
C LYS A 29 -17.23 23.62 12.07
N THR A 30 -16.72 22.42 12.36
CA THR A 30 -16.59 21.34 11.36
C THR A 30 -17.85 20.48 11.22
N TYR A 31 -18.97 20.85 11.86
CA TYR A 31 -20.23 20.11 11.79
C TYR A 31 -20.74 19.88 10.35
N PHE A 32 -20.43 20.79 9.42
CA PHE A 32 -20.81 20.66 8.00
C PHE A 32 -19.98 19.60 7.24
N LEU A 33 -18.85 19.14 7.81
CA LEU A 33 -18.04 18.06 7.26
C LEU A 33 -18.52 16.67 7.72
N ARG A 34 -19.45 16.58 8.69
CA ARG A 34 -20.08 15.31 9.05
C ARG A 34 -21.12 14.93 8.01
N VAL A 35 -20.66 14.28 6.94
CA VAL A 35 -21.54 13.58 6.01
C VAL A 35 -22.24 12.48 6.79
N LYS A 36 -23.58 12.46 6.75
CA LYS A 36 -24.37 11.42 7.41
C LYS A 36 -24.22 10.12 6.61
N GLU A 37 -23.59 9.12 7.21
CA GLU A 37 -23.42 7.81 6.60
C GLU A 37 -24.75 7.04 6.61
N TYR A 38 -25.16 6.55 5.45
CA TYR A 38 -26.32 5.68 5.31
C TYR A 38 -25.87 4.30 4.84
N PRO A 39 -25.37 3.43 5.74
CA PRO A 39 -24.79 2.14 5.36
C PRO A 39 -25.79 1.23 4.61
N TRP A 40 -27.09 1.39 4.89
CA TRP A 40 -28.14 0.66 4.19
C TRP A 40 -28.32 1.11 2.73
N LEU A 41 -28.13 2.39 2.40
CA LEU A 41 -28.13 2.86 1.01
C LEU A 41 -26.96 2.24 0.24
N SER A 42 -25.80 2.10 0.87
CA SER A 42 -24.62 1.48 0.26
C SER A 42 -24.85 -0.01 -0.04
N ILE A 43 -25.48 -0.75 0.86
CA ILE A 43 -25.82 -2.16 0.63
C ILE A 43 -26.91 -2.27 -0.44
N ALA A 44 -27.95 -1.43 -0.37
CA ALA A 44 -29.04 -1.43 -1.34
C ALA A 44 -28.55 -1.10 -2.76
N SER A 45 -27.65 -0.13 -2.90
CA SER A 45 -27.07 0.22 -4.20
C SER A 45 -26.24 -0.92 -4.77
N LEU A 46 -25.42 -1.59 -3.95
CA LEU A 46 -24.65 -2.75 -4.36
C LEU A 46 -25.55 -3.90 -4.84
N ILE A 47 -26.59 -4.23 -4.07
CA ILE A 47 -27.56 -5.27 -4.46
C ILE A 47 -28.27 -4.88 -5.75
N ALA A 48 -28.72 -3.62 -5.89
CA ALA A 48 -29.37 -3.14 -7.10
C ALA A 48 -28.45 -3.28 -8.33
N THR A 49 -27.16 -2.95 -8.19
CA THR A 49 -26.16 -3.15 -9.25
C THR A 49 -26.00 -4.62 -9.63
N LEU A 50 -25.91 -5.53 -8.64
CA LEU A 50 -25.79 -6.97 -8.90
C LEU A 50 -27.03 -7.53 -9.61
N LEU A 51 -28.22 -7.11 -9.19
CA LEU A 51 -29.48 -7.54 -9.82
C LEU A 51 -29.58 -7.01 -11.26
N MET A 52 -29.20 -5.75 -11.48
CA MET A 52 -29.16 -5.18 -12.83
C MET A 52 -28.18 -5.94 -13.73
N TRP A 53 -26.98 -6.26 -13.22
CA TRP A 53 -25.99 -7.05 -13.95
C TRP A 53 -26.53 -8.45 -14.29
N GLU A 54 -27.07 -9.17 -13.30
CA GLU A 54 -27.69 -10.48 -13.50
C GLU A 54 -28.78 -10.43 -14.57
N MET A 55 -29.65 -9.41 -14.54
CA MET A 55 -30.72 -9.22 -15.51
C MET A 55 -30.17 -8.98 -16.92
N VAL A 56 -29.21 -8.06 -17.08
CA VAL A 56 -28.57 -7.77 -18.38
C VAL A 56 -27.88 -9.02 -18.95
N SER A 57 -27.17 -9.77 -18.11
CA SER A 57 -26.51 -11.01 -18.52
C SER A 57 -27.51 -12.10 -18.93
N ARG A 58 -28.62 -12.27 -18.18
CA ARG A 58 -29.65 -13.28 -18.49
C ARG A 58 -30.52 -12.94 -19.69
N MET A 59 -30.68 -11.66 -19.98
CA MET A 59 -31.39 -11.19 -21.17
C MET A 59 -30.55 -11.30 -22.44
N GLU A 60 -29.30 -11.78 -22.35
CA GLU A 60 -28.37 -11.97 -23.46
C GLU A 60 -28.15 -10.69 -24.30
N TRP A 61 -28.33 -9.52 -23.69
CA TRP A 61 -28.01 -8.23 -24.33
C TRP A 61 -26.52 -8.10 -24.64
N VAL A 62 -25.68 -8.84 -23.91
CA VAL A 62 -24.25 -8.99 -24.14
C VAL A 62 -23.94 -10.49 -24.20
N PRO A 63 -23.09 -10.97 -25.12
CA PRO A 63 -22.75 -12.38 -25.18
C PRO A 63 -22.19 -12.87 -23.83
N PRO A 64 -22.60 -14.06 -23.33
CA PRO A 64 -22.17 -14.60 -22.04
C PRO A 64 -20.65 -14.75 -21.89
N LEU A 65 -19.92 -14.81 -23.01
CA LEU A 65 -18.45 -14.82 -23.05
C LEU A 65 -17.84 -13.53 -22.50
N PHE A 66 -18.49 -12.39 -22.71
CA PHE A 66 -18.00 -11.08 -22.26
C PHE A 66 -18.63 -10.65 -20.94
N LEU A 67 -19.86 -11.06 -20.67
CA LEU A 67 -20.60 -10.67 -19.47
C LEU A 67 -21.33 -11.85 -18.84
N PRO A 68 -20.60 -12.80 -18.22
CA PRO A 68 -21.22 -13.91 -17.51
C PRO A 68 -22.07 -13.38 -16.34
N ALA A 69 -23.21 -14.03 -16.09
CA ALA A 69 -24.08 -13.67 -14.99
C ALA A 69 -23.39 -13.92 -13.63
N PRO A 70 -23.50 -13.01 -12.64
CA PRO A 70 -22.97 -13.20 -11.30
C PRO A 70 -23.27 -14.57 -10.68
N SER A 71 -24.49 -15.07 -10.85
CA SER A 71 -24.85 -16.41 -10.36
C SER A 71 -24.07 -17.55 -11.05
N GLY A 72 -23.83 -17.42 -12.36
CA GLY A 72 -23.03 -18.38 -13.13
C GLY A 72 -21.57 -18.38 -12.69
N ILE A 73 -21.01 -17.20 -12.38
CA ILE A 73 -19.65 -17.06 -11.84
C ILE A 73 -19.54 -17.82 -10.50
N LEU A 74 -20.54 -17.69 -9.62
CA LEU A 74 -20.56 -18.39 -8.33
C LEU A 74 -20.66 -19.92 -8.49
N VAL A 75 -21.52 -20.40 -9.39
CA VAL A 75 -21.69 -21.84 -9.65
C VAL A 75 -20.42 -22.45 -10.22
N GLU A 76 -19.81 -21.80 -11.22
CA GLU A 76 -18.57 -22.27 -11.82
C GLU A 76 -17.41 -22.20 -10.82
N GLY A 77 -17.31 -21.10 -10.07
CA GLY A 77 -16.31 -20.97 -9.00
C GLY A 77 -16.42 -22.08 -7.95
N TRP A 78 -17.63 -22.43 -7.52
CA TRP A 78 -17.86 -23.55 -6.60
C TRP A 78 -17.48 -24.90 -7.21
N THR A 79 -17.74 -25.07 -8.50
CA THR A 79 -17.34 -26.27 -9.24
C THR A 79 -15.83 -26.39 -9.32
N MET A 80 -15.11 -25.31 -9.65
CA MET A 80 -13.64 -25.26 -9.69
C MET A 80 -13.00 -25.52 -8.32
N VAL A 81 -13.66 -25.10 -7.23
CA VAL A 81 -13.22 -25.42 -5.86
C VAL A 81 -13.34 -26.91 -5.58
N LYS A 82 -14.48 -27.53 -5.94
CA LYS A 82 -14.69 -28.97 -5.73
C LYS A 82 -13.77 -29.85 -6.56
N THR A 83 -13.50 -29.46 -7.80
CA THR A 83 -12.61 -30.21 -8.70
C THR A 83 -11.13 -30.00 -8.38
N GLY A 84 -10.80 -29.01 -7.55
CA GLY A 84 -9.42 -28.65 -7.21
C GLY A 84 -8.71 -27.78 -8.26
N LEU A 85 -9.33 -27.55 -9.44
CA LEU A 85 -8.76 -26.76 -10.54
C LEU A 85 -8.43 -25.32 -10.11
N VAL A 86 -9.22 -24.74 -9.20
CA VAL A 86 -8.95 -23.39 -8.69
C VAL A 86 -7.58 -23.30 -8.03
N PHE A 87 -7.17 -24.35 -7.30
CA PHE A 87 -5.90 -24.36 -6.57
C PHE A 87 -4.73 -24.53 -7.52
N GLU A 88 -4.88 -25.30 -8.59
CA GLU A 88 -3.88 -25.43 -9.65
C GLU A 88 -3.61 -24.07 -10.31
N HIS A 89 -4.67 -23.34 -10.68
CA HIS A 89 -4.54 -22.01 -11.28
C HIS A 89 -3.94 -20.99 -10.32
N ILE A 90 -4.35 -21.00 -9.03
CA ILE A 90 -3.77 -20.14 -8.00
C ILE A 90 -2.28 -20.44 -7.84
N PHE A 91 -1.91 -21.71 -7.71
CA PHE A 91 -0.51 -22.10 -7.51
C PHE A 91 0.35 -21.74 -8.72
N ALA A 92 -0.15 -21.98 -9.94
CA ALA A 92 0.54 -21.59 -11.17
C ALA A 92 0.73 -20.06 -11.27
N SER A 93 -0.27 -19.27 -10.85
CA SER A 93 -0.14 -17.81 -10.80
C SER A 93 0.87 -17.36 -9.75
N LEU A 94 0.79 -17.93 -8.55
CA LEU A 94 1.64 -17.59 -7.42
C LEU A 94 3.11 -17.94 -7.69
N SER A 95 3.38 -19.12 -8.26
CA SER A 95 4.75 -19.56 -8.57
C SER A 95 5.43 -18.61 -9.57
N ARG A 96 4.72 -18.17 -10.61
CA ARG A 96 5.21 -17.15 -11.55
C ARG A 96 5.54 -15.83 -10.87
N ILE A 97 4.63 -15.36 -10.00
CA ILE A 97 4.82 -14.11 -9.24
C ILE A 97 6.04 -14.22 -8.35
N LEU A 98 6.15 -15.30 -7.57
CA LEU A 98 7.27 -15.52 -6.65
C LEU A 98 8.60 -15.61 -7.39
N LEU A 99 8.68 -16.39 -8.48
CA LEU A 99 9.92 -16.49 -9.27
C LEU A 99 10.34 -15.15 -9.86
N GLY A 100 9.42 -14.45 -10.52
CA GLY A 100 9.70 -13.13 -11.10
C GLY A 100 10.09 -12.10 -10.04
N PHE A 101 9.38 -12.09 -8.91
CA PHE A 101 9.65 -11.23 -7.77
C PHE A 101 11.02 -11.49 -7.16
N LEU A 102 11.38 -12.76 -6.88
CA LEU A 102 12.66 -13.10 -6.26
C LEU A 102 13.85 -12.74 -7.16
N ILE A 103 13.75 -13.01 -8.46
CA ILE A 103 14.76 -12.61 -9.44
C ILE A 103 14.93 -11.09 -9.44
N ALA A 104 13.82 -10.36 -9.56
CA ALA A 104 13.84 -8.91 -9.60
C ALA A 104 14.30 -8.27 -8.28
N CYS A 105 13.93 -8.84 -7.14
CA CYS A 105 14.37 -8.38 -5.83
C CYS A 105 15.87 -8.55 -5.69
N SER A 106 16.39 -9.73 -6.00
CA SER A 106 17.82 -10.02 -5.88
C SER A 106 18.65 -9.08 -6.75
N LEU A 107 18.26 -8.92 -8.02
CA LEU A 107 18.93 -8.01 -8.95
C LEU A 107 18.72 -6.54 -8.58
N GLY A 108 17.52 -6.17 -8.18
CA GLY A 108 17.16 -4.79 -7.84
C GLY A 108 17.84 -4.31 -6.56
N VAL A 109 17.97 -5.18 -5.55
CA VAL A 109 18.75 -4.91 -4.34
C VAL A 109 20.22 -4.73 -4.69
N LEU A 110 20.79 -5.64 -5.47
CA LEU A 110 22.19 -5.56 -5.87
C LEU A 110 22.48 -4.24 -6.61
N VAL A 111 21.69 -3.93 -7.65
CA VAL A 111 21.85 -2.71 -8.45
C VAL A 111 21.56 -1.45 -7.62
N GLY A 112 20.50 -1.46 -6.80
CA GLY A 112 20.13 -0.33 -5.94
C GLY A 112 21.21 0.02 -4.92
N ILE A 113 21.85 -0.99 -4.31
CA ILE A 113 23.01 -0.79 -3.42
C ILE A 113 24.17 -0.19 -4.22
N LEU A 114 24.52 -0.75 -5.38
CA LEU A 114 25.63 -0.25 -6.20
C LEU A 114 25.45 1.23 -6.59
N ILE A 115 24.24 1.60 -7.03
CA ILE A 115 23.89 2.99 -7.37
C ILE A 115 23.86 3.88 -6.10
N GLY A 116 23.44 3.34 -4.96
CA GLY A 116 23.41 4.09 -3.70
C GLY A 116 24.81 4.43 -3.14
N PHE A 117 25.76 3.49 -3.27
CA PHE A 117 27.10 3.60 -2.69
C PHE A 117 28.11 4.33 -3.59
N TYR A 118 28.00 4.22 -4.92
CA TYR A 118 29.03 4.70 -5.84
C TYR A 118 28.53 5.81 -6.78
N SER A 119 29.31 6.89 -6.92
CA SER A 119 28.95 8.06 -7.74
C SER A 119 28.89 7.80 -9.24
N ILE A 120 29.74 6.90 -9.77
CA ILE A 120 29.74 6.56 -11.21
C ILE A 120 28.48 5.76 -11.60
N PRO A 121 28.15 4.63 -10.95
CA PRO A 121 26.89 3.93 -11.17
C PRO A 121 25.67 4.81 -10.95
N GLU A 122 25.71 5.73 -9.97
CA GLU A 122 24.65 6.71 -9.74
C GLU A 122 24.43 7.63 -10.95
N ALA A 123 25.50 8.24 -11.47
CA ALA A 123 25.43 9.15 -12.60
C ALA A 123 24.92 8.47 -13.88
N VAL A 124 25.25 7.19 -14.09
CA VAL A 124 24.80 6.40 -15.26
C VAL A 124 23.40 5.81 -15.05
N GLY A 125 23.12 5.29 -13.87
CA GLY A 125 21.89 4.57 -13.55
C GLY A 125 20.67 5.50 -13.48
N ASN A 126 20.81 6.67 -12.87
CA ASN A 126 19.71 7.62 -12.70
C ASN A 126 18.99 7.98 -14.01
N PRO A 127 19.67 8.41 -15.09
CA PRO A 127 18.99 8.74 -16.35
C PRO A 127 18.36 7.51 -17.01
N ILE A 128 18.99 6.33 -16.94
CA ILE A 128 18.44 5.09 -17.52
C ILE A 128 17.15 4.70 -16.79
N ILE A 129 17.17 4.71 -15.46
CA ILE A 129 16.00 4.41 -14.63
C ILE A 129 14.89 5.43 -14.91
N ALA A 130 15.21 6.73 -14.93
CA ALA A 130 14.22 7.78 -15.19
C ALA A 130 13.57 7.65 -16.58
N ALA A 131 14.33 7.26 -17.60
CA ALA A 131 13.82 7.08 -18.95
C ALA A 131 12.98 5.81 -19.13
N THR A 132 13.35 4.72 -18.46
CA THR A 132 12.72 3.40 -18.66
C THR A 132 11.58 3.12 -17.67
N PHE A 133 11.62 3.71 -16.48
CA PHE A 133 10.62 3.49 -15.44
C PHE A 133 9.19 3.89 -15.86
N PRO A 134 8.93 4.99 -16.60
CA PRO A 134 7.58 5.34 -17.03
C PRO A 134 6.98 4.39 -18.08
N ILE A 135 7.81 3.58 -18.75
CA ILE A 135 7.37 2.70 -19.84
C ILE A 135 6.46 1.60 -19.25
N PRO A 136 5.23 1.40 -19.78
CA PRO A 136 4.37 0.30 -19.39
C PRO A 136 5.03 -1.05 -19.73
N LYS A 137 5.27 -1.89 -18.72
CA LYS A 137 6.00 -3.16 -18.91
C LYS A 137 5.20 -4.14 -19.76
N ILE A 138 3.87 -4.04 -19.72
CA ILE A 138 2.98 -4.83 -20.58
C ILE A 138 3.15 -4.51 -22.07
N ALA A 139 3.60 -3.30 -22.44
CA ALA A 139 3.85 -2.94 -23.83
C ALA A 139 5.08 -3.67 -24.41
N ILE A 140 5.98 -4.16 -23.55
CA ILE A 140 7.19 -4.90 -23.92
C ILE A 140 6.91 -6.41 -24.02
N LEU A 141 5.74 -6.87 -23.55
CA LEU A 141 5.36 -8.29 -23.56
C LEU A 141 5.51 -8.95 -24.95
N PRO A 142 5.10 -8.35 -26.08
CA PRO A 142 5.28 -8.97 -27.40
C PRO A 142 6.75 -9.26 -27.74
N LEU A 143 7.66 -8.35 -27.36
CA LEU A 143 9.10 -8.51 -27.58
C LEU A 143 9.68 -9.65 -26.72
N LEU A 144 9.22 -9.75 -25.47
CA LEU A 144 9.63 -10.83 -24.57
C LEU A 144 9.11 -12.18 -25.06
N ILE A 145 7.90 -12.23 -25.63
CA ILE A 145 7.39 -13.45 -26.27
C ILE A 145 8.24 -13.80 -27.50
N LEU A 146 8.66 -12.82 -28.29
CA LEU A 146 9.53 -13.05 -29.44
C LEU A 146 10.89 -13.64 -29.03
N TRP A 147 11.50 -13.12 -27.96
CA TRP A 147 12.83 -13.56 -27.49
C TRP A 147 12.83 -14.83 -26.66
N LEU A 148 11.89 -14.94 -25.72
CA LEU A 148 11.82 -16.05 -24.75
C LEU A 148 10.82 -17.13 -25.16
N GLY A 149 10.07 -16.89 -26.23
CA GLY A 149 8.98 -17.75 -26.68
C GLY A 149 7.67 -17.53 -25.93
N ILE A 150 6.64 -18.20 -26.45
CA ILE A 150 5.34 -18.30 -25.79
C ILE A 150 5.47 -19.29 -24.64
N GLY A 151 5.13 -18.87 -23.42
CA GLY A 151 5.12 -19.78 -22.27
C GLY A 151 5.31 -19.09 -20.93
N GLU A 152 5.92 -19.82 -20.00
CA GLU A 152 6.13 -19.39 -18.61
C GLU A 152 7.27 -18.37 -18.48
N ALA A 153 8.35 -18.55 -19.24
CA ALA A 153 9.51 -17.67 -19.19
C ALA A 153 9.17 -16.20 -19.51
N SER A 154 8.36 -15.96 -20.56
CA SER A 154 7.94 -14.60 -20.94
C SER A 154 7.02 -13.96 -19.90
N LYS A 155 6.13 -14.74 -19.26
CA LYS A 155 5.29 -14.24 -18.14
C LYS A 155 6.13 -13.84 -16.93
N VAL A 156 7.07 -14.70 -16.53
CA VAL A 156 7.98 -14.45 -15.40
C VAL A 156 8.88 -13.24 -15.69
N ALA A 157 9.39 -13.10 -16.90
CA ALA A 157 10.22 -11.96 -17.31
C ALA A 157 9.47 -10.62 -17.22
N VAL A 158 8.21 -10.56 -17.63
CA VAL A 158 7.40 -9.33 -17.48
C VAL A 158 7.22 -8.95 -16.02
N ILE A 159 6.95 -9.93 -15.15
CA ILE A 159 6.83 -9.69 -13.71
C ILE A 159 8.17 -9.17 -13.16
N ALA A 160 9.27 -9.82 -13.53
CA ALA A 160 10.59 -9.43 -13.08
C ALA A 160 10.93 -8.00 -13.49
N LEU A 161 10.69 -7.62 -14.74
CA LEU A 161 10.90 -6.25 -15.22
C LEU A 161 9.98 -5.23 -14.53
N GLY A 162 8.74 -5.63 -14.22
CA GLY A 162 7.78 -4.81 -13.48
C GLY A 162 8.25 -4.47 -12.07
N VAL A 163 8.87 -5.43 -11.38
CA VAL A 163 9.35 -5.30 -10.00
C VAL A 163 10.75 -4.69 -9.92
N PHE A 164 11.61 -4.95 -10.91
CA PHE A 164 13.03 -4.58 -10.89
C PHE A 164 13.25 -3.08 -10.64
N PHE A 165 12.66 -2.20 -11.46
CA PHE A 165 12.91 -0.76 -11.35
C PHE A 165 12.38 -0.13 -10.05
N PRO A 166 11.12 -0.37 -9.61
CA PRO A 166 10.67 0.08 -8.28
C PRO A 166 11.58 -0.42 -7.16
N MET A 167 12.06 -1.67 -7.24
CA MET A 167 12.97 -2.22 -6.24
C MET A 167 14.30 -1.49 -6.20
N VAL A 168 14.92 -1.26 -7.37
CA VAL A 168 16.17 -0.47 -7.48
C VAL A 168 15.98 0.91 -6.85
N ILE A 169 14.89 1.61 -7.19
CA ILE A 169 14.60 2.95 -6.66
C ILE A 169 14.43 2.89 -5.14
N ASN A 170 13.62 1.96 -4.62
CA ASN A 170 13.38 1.83 -3.18
C ASN A 170 14.68 1.55 -2.42
N VAL A 171 15.53 0.66 -2.93
CA VAL A 171 16.80 0.31 -2.29
C VAL A 171 17.78 1.48 -2.37
N TYR A 172 17.92 2.11 -3.54
CA TYR A 172 18.74 3.32 -3.73
C TYR A 172 18.34 4.43 -2.74
N THR A 173 17.04 4.75 -2.69
CA THR A 173 16.50 5.76 -1.77
C THR A 173 16.68 5.35 -0.32
N GLY A 174 16.52 4.07 0.02
CA GLY A 174 16.77 3.54 1.36
C GLY A 174 18.23 3.73 1.79
N VAL A 175 19.19 3.38 0.92
CA VAL A 175 20.62 3.55 1.18
C VAL A 175 21.01 5.02 1.38
N LYS A 176 20.50 5.93 0.54
CA LYS A 176 20.82 7.36 0.63
C LYS A 176 20.22 8.06 1.86
N ASN A 177 19.13 7.54 2.41
CA ASN A 177 18.41 8.15 3.54
C ASN A 177 18.81 7.60 4.92
N VAL A 178 19.81 6.73 5.01
CA VAL A 178 20.31 6.24 6.30
C VAL A 178 20.90 7.40 7.10
N ASP A 179 20.55 7.49 8.39
CA ASP A 179 21.10 8.51 9.29
C ASP A 179 22.64 8.38 9.37
N PRO A 180 23.40 9.45 9.06
CA PRO A 180 24.85 9.46 9.20
C PRO A 180 25.35 9.05 10.59
N LEU A 181 24.56 9.25 11.66
CA LEU A 181 24.90 8.80 13.01
C LEU A 181 24.95 7.27 13.11
N LEU A 182 24.01 6.56 12.47
CA LEU A 182 24.00 5.09 12.44
C LEU A 182 25.21 4.54 11.67
N ILE A 183 25.60 5.20 10.59
CA ILE A 183 26.80 4.85 9.82
C ILE A 183 28.05 5.02 10.69
N LYS A 184 28.19 6.15 11.39
CA LYS A 184 29.31 6.41 12.30
C LYS A 184 29.36 5.41 13.45
N ALA A 185 28.22 5.06 14.03
CA ALA A 185 28.13 4.06 15.09
C ALA A 185 28.57 2.68 14.59
N ALA A 186 28.11 2.25 13.42
CA ALA A 186 28.55 0.99 12.80
C ALA A 186 30.08 0.97 12.60
N LEU A 187 30.65 2.03 12.03
CA LEU A 187 32.11 2.12 11.81
C LEU A 187 32.93 2.11 13.10
N SER A 188 32.38 2.58 14.24
CA SER A 188 33.07 2.53 15.53
C SER A 188 33.07 1.16 16.20
N LEU A 189 32.17 0.26 15.78
CA LEU A 189 32.01 -1.08 16.36
C LEU A 189 32.76 -2.18 15.60
N GLY A 190 33.25 -1.90 14.38
CA GLY A 190 33.99 -2.84 13.51
C GLY A 190 33.09 -3.54 12.50
#